data_AF-A0A0C9Y4K7-F1
#
_entry.id   AF-A0A0C9Y4K7-F1
#
_cell.length_a   1.000
_cell.length_b   1.000
_cell.length_c   1.000
_cell.angle_alpha   90.00
_cell.angle_beta   90.00
_cell.angle_gamma   90.00
#
_symmetry.space_group_name_H-M   'P 1'
#
loop_
_entity.id
_entity.type
_entity.pdbx_description
1 polymer ?
#
loop_
_entity_poly.entity_id
_entity_poly.type
_entity_poly.pdbx_seq_one_letter_code
_entity_poly.pdbx_strand_id
1 'polypeptide(L)'
;MPQFQNNWAACTANPYIAEQLSYDQEREGQEALANIAQLNAEQHDAFTRVFDAVEKQNPKIFFLNGPGGTGKTFVYKTVCHKVRSMGWIVLCVASSGIAALLLKGGHTAHSVFKIPI
;
A
#
# COMPACT_ATOMS: atom_id res chain seq x y z
N MET A 1 -31.13 -0.77 9.98
CA MET A 1 -29.74 -1.07 9.59
C MET A 1 -29.73 -1.32 8.10
N PRO A 2 -28.82 -0.73 7.30
CA PRO A 2 -28.74 -1.07 5.87
C PRO A 2 -28.35 -2.55 5.76
N GLN A 3 -29.20 -3.34 5.09
CA GLN A 3 -28.93 -4.74 4.78
C GLN A 3 -27.97 -4.81 3.59
N PHE A 4 -27.00 -5.73 3.69
CA PHE A 4 -26.11 -6.02 2.57
C PHE A 4 -26.95 -6.63 1.43
N GLN A 5 -26.90 -6.03 0.24
CA GLN A 5 -27.80 -6.38 -0.87
C GLN A 5 -27.23 -7.39 -1.86
N ASN A 6 -25.94 -7.74 -1.79
CA ASN A 6 -25.41 -8.70 -2.75
C ASN A 6 -24.65 -9.88 -2.12
N ASN A 7 -24.65 -10.96 -2.89
CA ASN A 7 -24.24 -12.29 -2.45
C ASN A 7 -22.72 -12.47 -2.67
N TRP A 8 -21.91 -12.16 -1.65
CA TRP A 8 -20.44 -12.19 -1.78
C TRP A 8 -19.88 -13.60 -2.03
N ALA A 9 -20.69 -14.65 -1.80
CA ALA A 9 -20.33 -16.02 -2.16
C ALA A 9 -20.35 -16.27 -3.68
N ALA A 10 -20.96 -15.38 -4.48
CA ALA A 10 -21.04 -15.49 -5.94
C ALA A 10 -19.92 -14.74 -6.68
N CYS A 11 -19.09 -13.94 -5.98
CA CYS A 11 -17.91 -13.31 -6.56
C CYS A 11 -16.76 -14.32 -6.58
N THR A 12 -16.59 -15.03 -7.70
CA THR A 12 -15.57 -16.08 -7.89
C THR A 12 -14.12 -15.58 -7.84
N ALA A 13 -13.88 -14.27 -7.70
CA ALA A 13 -12.61 -13.68 -7.25
C ALA A 13 -12.84 -12.27 -6.67
N ASN A 14 -12.19 -11.91 -5.56
CA ASN A 14 -12.20 -10.53 -5.06
C ASN A 14 -11.36 -9.65 -6.01
N PRO A 15 -11.95 -8.65 -6.70
CA PRO A 15 -11.24 -7.87 -7.72
C PRO A 15 -10.05 -7.07 -7.15
N TYR A 16 -10.12 -6.63 -5.89
CA TYR A 16 -9.00 -5.95 -5.24
C TYR A 16 -7.82 -6.89 -4.99
N ILE A 17 -8.11 -8.15 -4.64
CA ILE A 17 -7.07 -9.18 -4.48
C ILE A 17 -6.47 -9.52 -5.84
N ALA A 18 -7.32 -9.73 -6.86
CA ALA A 18 -6.87 -10.03 -8.22
C ALA A 18 -5.98 -8.92 -8.80
N GLU A 19 -6.35 -7.65 -8.59
CA GLU A 19 -5.54 -6.51 -9.01
C GLU A 19 -4.16 -6.52 -8.33
N GLN A 20 -4.10 -6.73 -7.01
CA GLN A 20 -2.82 -6.76 -6.29
C GLN A 20 -1.92 -7.92 -6.73
N LEU A 21 -2.51 -9.08 -7.04
CA LEU A 21 -1.75 -10.25 -7.52
C LEU A 21 -1.35 -10.15 -9.00
N SER A 22 -1.87 -9.18 -9.74
CA SER A 22 -1.57 -8.97 -11.17
C SER A 22 -0.31 -8.13 -11.44
N TYR A 23 0.28 -7.52 -10.39
CA TYR A 23 1.50 -6.75 -10.56
C TYR A 23 2.69 -7.64 -10.94
N ASP A 24 3.51 -7.14 -11.87
CA ASP A 24 4.77 -7.75 -12.27
C ASP A 24 5.80 -7.64 -11.13
N GLN A 25 6.12 -8.77 -10.50
CA GLN A 25 6.99 -8.82 -9.33
C GLN A 25 8.42 -8.37 -9.64
N GLU A 26 8.92 -8.65 -10.85
CA GLU A 26 10.29 -8.26 -11.24
C GLU A 26 10.37 -6.75 -11.40
N ARG A 27 9.42 -6.16 -12.12
CA ARG A 27 9.36 -4.71 -12.30
C ARG A 27 9.17 -3.98 -10.97
N GLU A 28 8.28 -4.47 -10.10
CA GLU A 28 8.09 -3.90 -8.77
C GLU A 28 9.37 -4.03 -7.92
N GLY A 29 10.14 -5.12 -8.08
CA GLY A 29 11.43 -5.31 -7.43
C GLY A 29 12.49 -4.32 -7.91
N GLN A 30 12.57 -4.07 -9.22
CA GLN A 30 13.48 -3.08 -9.80
C GLN A 30 13.16 -1.66 -9.28
N GLU A 31 11.88 -1.28 -9.26
CA GLU A 31 11.42 0.00 -8.70
C GLU A 31 11.71 0.09 -7.19
N ALA A 32 11.50 -0.99 -6.44
CA ALA A 32 11.83 -1.03 -5.02
C ALA A 32 13.33 -0.78 -4.79
N LEU A 33 14.21 -1.47 -5.51
CA LEU A 33 15.66 -1.29 -5.41
C LEU A 33 16.10 0.13 -5.77
N ALA A 34 15.57 0.68 -6.86
CA ALA A 34 15.86 2.04 -7.29
C ALA A 34 15.42 3.09 -6.25
N ASN A 35 14.26 2.86 -5.61
CA ASN A 35 13.75 3.74 -4.57
C ASN A 35 14.55 3.63 -3.26
N ILE A 36 14.86 2.40 -2.82
CA ILE A 36 15.66 2.15 -1.60
C ILE A 36 17.02 2.83 -1.69
N ALA A 37 17.67 2.79 -2.86
CA ALA A 37 18.95 3.46 -3.10
C ALA A 37 18.89 5.00 -2.98
N GLN A 38 17.71 5.60 -3.08
CA GLN A 38 17.49 7.04 -3.00
C GLN A 38 16.97 7.51 -1.62
N LEU A 39 16.68 6.60 -0.70
CA LEU A 39 16.22 6.98 0.64
C LEU A 39 17.34 7.69 1.40
N ASN A 40 16.98 8.78 2.08
CA ASN A 40 17.87 9.35 3.10
C ASN A 40 17.86 8.47 4.37
N ALA A 41 18.76 8.77 5.32
CA ALA A 41 18.95 7.94 6.51
C ALA A 41 17.66 7.74 7.34
N GLU A 42 16.87 8.79 7.57
CA GLU A 42 15.63 8.70 8.36
C GLU A 42 14.53 7.93 7.62
N GLN A 43 14.42 8.15 6.31
CA GLN A 43 13.49 7.41 5.46
C GLN A 43 13.86 5.92 5.38
N HIS A 44 15.16 5.61 5.34
CA HIS A 44 15.67 4.24 5.34
C HIS A 44 15.36 3.54 6.67
N ASP A 45 15.54 4.20 7.81
CA ASP A 45 15.13 3.67 9.12
C ASP A 45 13.62 3.40 9.17
N ALA A 46 12.80 4.34 8.71
CA ALA A 46 11.34 4.16 8.64
C ALA A 46 10.93 2.99 7.74
N PHE A 47 11.49 2.92 6.53
CA PHE A 47 11.27 1.81 5.59
C PHE A 47 11.64 0.47 6.23
N THR A 48 12.84 0.38 6.82
CA THR A 48 13.36 -0.85 7.42
C THR A 48 12.44 -1.32 8.54
N ARG A 49 12.04 -0.44 9.46
CA ARG A 49 11.15 -0.80 10.58
C ARG A 49 9.79 -1.34 10.13
N VAL A 50 9.20 -0.71 9.11
CA VAL A 50 7.92 -1.16 8.55
C VAL A 50 8.09 -2.48 7.82
N PHE A 51 9.08 -2.58 6.94
CA PHE A 51 9.30 -3.78 6.13
C PHE A 51 9.69 -4.99 6.99
N ASP A 52 10.53 -4.81 8.02
CA ASP A 52 10.86 -5.84 9.00
C ASP A 52 9.62 -6.42 9.68
N ALA A 53 8.65 -5.58 10.04
CA ALA A 53 7.41 -6.04 10.66
C ALA A 53 6.56 -6.86 9.67
N VAL A 54 6.55 -6.46 8.39
CA VAL A 54 5.86 -7.17 7.31
C VAL A 54 6.53 -8.53 7.04
N GLU A 55 7.85 -8.56 6.89
CA GLU A 55 8.63 -9.77 6.62
C GLU A 55 8.53 -10.79 7.77
N LYS A 56 8.59 -10.31 9.02
CA LYS A 56 8.45 -11.16 10.22
C LYS A 56 7.00 -11.51 10.55
N GLN A 57 6.03 -11.10 9.71
CA GLN A 57 4.60 -11.27 9.93
C GLN A 57 4.15 -10.86 11.33
N ASN A 58 4.72 -9.76 11.84
CA ASN A 58 4.47 -9.24 13.17
C ASN A 58 3.47 -8.07 13.08
N PRO A 59 2.19 -8.25 13.42
CA PRO A 59 1.17 -7.22 13.25
C PRO A 59 1.50 -5.98 14.08
N LYS A 60 1.71 -4.85 13.40
CA LYS A 60 2.04 -3.56 14.01
C LYS A 60 1.34 -2.42 13.30
N ILE A 61 1.11 -1.34 14.04
CA ILE A 61 0.62 -0.07 13.51
C ILE A 61 1.75 0.94 13.61
N PHE A 62 2.01 1.64 12.52
CA PHE A 62 3.03 2.69 12.45
C PHE A 62 2.37 4.02 12.05
N PHE A 63 2.87 5.11 12.62
CA PHE A 63 2.55 6.46 12.19
C PHE A 63 3.84 7.17 11.75
N LEU A 64 4.00 7.38 10.44
CA LEU A 64 5.15 8.10 9.90
C LEU A 64 4.86 9.61 9.92
N ASN A 65 5.44 10.30 10.89
CA ASN A 65 5.32 11.74 11.02
C ASN A 65 6.47 12.48 10.33
N GLY A 66 6.20 13.68 9.83
CA GLY A 66 7.21 14.57 9.30
C GLY A 66 6.58 15.81 8.66
N PRO A 67 7.29 16.95 8.60
CA PRO A 67 6.83 18.16 7.92
C PRO A 67 6.43 17.94 6.45
N GLY A 68 5.79 18.95 5.85
CA GLY A 68 5.59 18.99 4.41
C GLY A 68 6.93 18.86 3.67
N GLY A 69 6.95 18.12 2.56
CA GLY A 69 8.16 17.98 1.73
C GLY A 69 9.18 16.93 2.17
N THR A 70 9.01 16.25 3.32
CA THR A 70 9.99 15.26 3.81
C THR A 70 9.95 13.88 3.12
N GLY A 71 9.18 13.73 2.04
CA GLY A 71 9.15 12.49 1.26
C GLY A 71 8.42 11.31 1.93
N LYS A 72 7.49 11.54 2.87
CA LYS A 72 6.66 10.45 3.47
C LYS A 72 6.00 9.56 2.42
N THR A 73 5.43 10.17 1.39
CA THR A 73 4.82 9.44 0.27
C THR A 73 5.83 8.58 -0.50
N PHE A 74 7.10 9.03 -0.59
CA PHE A 74 8.17 8.24 -1.21
C PHE A 74 8.49 6.99 -0.38
N VAL A 75 8.51 7.09 0.95
CA VAL A 75 8.63 5.92 1.84
C VAL A 75 7.47 4.94 1.63
N TYR A 76 6.22 5.44 1.60
CA TYR A 76 5.05 4.59 1.35
C TYR A 76 5.12 3.87 -0.01
N LYS A 77 5.50 4.58 -1.08
CA LYS A 77 5.73 3.98 -2.40
C LYS A 77 6.75 2.86 -2.34
N THR A 78 7.88 3.11 -1.67
CA THR A 78 8.98 2.15 -1.56
C THR A 78 8.55 0.88 -0.85
N VAL A 79 7.82 0.99 0.28
CA VAL A 79 7.23 -0.16 0.98
C VAL A 79 6.27 -0.92 0.06
N CYS A 80 5.38 -0.22 -0.66
CA CYS A 80 4.42 -0.86 -1.54
C CYS A 80 5.09 -1.65 -2.67
N HIS A 81 6.08 -1.06 -3.35
CA HIS A 81 6.86 -1.75 -4.38
C HIS A 81 7.56 -2.98 -3.82
N LYS A 82 8.20 -2.86 -2.65
CA LYS A 82 8.90 -3.98 -2.01
C LYS A 82 7.96 -5.12 -1.62
N VAL A 83 6.77 -4.82 -1.08
CA VAL A 83 5.79 -5.84 -0.73
C VAL A 83 5.23 -6.51 -1.99
N ARG A 84 4.93 -5.74 -3.04
CA ARG A 84 4.45 -6.28 -4.32
C ARG A 84 5.49 -7.14 -5.03
N SER A 85 6.77 -6.80 -4.93
CA SER A 85 7.84 -7.63 -5.50
C SER A 85 7.97 -9.00 -4.85
N MET A 86 7.36 -9.20 -3.67
CA MET A 86 7.28 -10.51 -2.99
C MET A 86 6.01 -11.28 -3.36
N GLY A 87 5.18 -10.75 -4.28
CA GLY A 87 3.86 -11.30 -4.59
C GLY A 87 2.84 -11.13 -3.46
N TRP A 88 3.10 -10.24 -2.50
CA TRP A 88 2.21 -10.00 -1.37
C TRP A 88 1.24 -8.85 -1.65
N ILE A 89 0.13 -8.84 -0.91
CA ILE A 89 -0.96 -7.89 -1.08
C ILE A 89 -0.70 -6.65 -0.21
N VAL A 90 -0.79 -5.47 -0.82
CA VAL A 90 -0.74 -4.18 -0.12
C VAL A 90 -1.92 -3.31 -0.56
N LEU A 91 -2.68 -2.77 0.39
CA LEU A 91 -3.81 -1.89 0.09
C LEU A 91 -3.40 -0.43 0.32
N CYS A 92 -3.27 0.31 -0.77
CA CYS A 92 -2.95 1.74 -0.74
C CYS A 92 -4.24 2.55 -0.61
N VAL A 93 -4.46 3.15 0.57
CA VAL A 93 -5.69 3.90 0.85
C VAL A 93 -5.37 5.32 1.30
N ALA A 94 -6.12 6.30 0.78
CA ALA A 94 -6.00 7.70 1.16
C ALA A 94 -7.36 8.33 1.48
N SER A 95 -7.37 9.47 2.16
CA SER A 95 -8.62 10.20 2.47
C SER A 95 -9.20 10.93 1.25
N SER A 96 -8.35 11.46 0.36
CA SER A 96 -8.74 12.18 -0.85
C SER A 96 -8.32 11.46 -2.13
N GLY A 97 -9.04 11.72 -3.22
CA GLY A 97 -8.72 11.14 -4.53
C GLY A 97 -7.33 11.55 -5.02
N ILE A 98 -6.96 12.82 -4.84
CA ILE A 98 -5.64 13.32 -5.25
C ILE A 98 -4.50 12.61 -4.50
N ALA A 99 -4.66 12.38 -3.19
CA ALA A 99 -3.67 11.65 -2.42
C ALA A 99 -3.58 10.17 -2.83
N ALA A 100 -4.70 9.55 -3.18
CA ALA A 100 -4.74 8.17 -3.66
C ALA A 100 -3.92 7.99 -4.95
N LEU A 101 -4.00 8.94 -5.88
CA LEU A 101 -3.25 8.90 -7.15
C LEU A 101 -1.72 8.92 -6.96
N LEU A 102 -1.23 9.35 -5.80
CA LEU A 102 0.19 9.32 -5.51
C LEU A 102 0.72 7.91 -5.26
N LEU A 103 -0.13 6.91 -5.06
CA LEU A 103 0.28 5.51 -4.87
C LEU A 103 -0.29 4.67 -6.02
N LYS A 104 0.54 3.81 -6.62
CA LYS A 104 0.10 2.87 -7.65
C LYS A 104 -0.99 1.95 -7.06
N GLY A 105 -2.14 1.85 -7.72
CA GLY A 105 -3.32 1.13 -7.20
C GLY A 105 -3.97 1.80 -5.98
N GLY A 106 -3.73 3.09 -5.77
CA GLY A 106 -4.29 3.83 -4.66
C GLY A 106 -5.77 4.14 -4.85
N HIS A 107 -6.53 4.01 -3.78
CA HIS A 107 -7.96 4.31 -3.74
C HIS A 107 -8.32 5.17 -2.51
N THR A 108 -9.52 5.73 -2.50
CA THR A 108 -10.00 6.46 -1.32
C THR A 108 -10.55 5.50 -0.27
N ALA A 109 -10.48 5.87 1.01
CA ALA A 109 -11.06 5.08 2.10
C ALA A 109 -12.56 4.83 1.88
N HIS A 110 -13.28 5.83 1.35
CA HIS A 110 -14.69 5.71 0.97
C HIS A 110 -14.92 4.59 -0.04
N SER A 111 -14.10 4.50 -1.11
CA SER A 111 -14.32 3.50 -2.17
C SER A 111 -13.88 2.10 -1.78
N VAL A 112 -12.78 1.96 -1.02
CA VAL A 112 -12.22 0.67 -0.58
C VAL A 112 -13.06 0.06 0.53
N PHE A 113 -13.36 0.84 1.57
CA PHE A 113 -14.05 0.36 2.76
C PHE A 113 -15.57 0.57 2.73
N LYS A 114 -16.10 1.11 1.62
CA LYS A 114 -17.53 1.41 1.43
C LYS A 114 -18.10 2.31 2.54
N ILE A 115 -17.30 3.30 2.96
CA ILE A 115 -17.71 4.31 3.93
C ILE A 115 -18.62 5.32 3.19
N PRO A 116 -19.85 5.58 3.67
CA PRO A 116 -20.72 6.61 3.10
C PRO A 116 -20.06 8.00 3.15
N ILE A 117 -20.39 8.84 2.17
CA ILE A 117 -20.04 10.27 2.15
C ILE A 117 -21.18 11.05 2.80
#